data_AF-N9VGB8-F1
#
_entry.id   AF-N9VGB8-F1
#
_cell.length_a   1.000
_cell.length_b   1.000
_cell.length_c   1.000
_cell.angle_alpha   90.00
_cell.angle_beta   90.00
_cell.angle_gamma   90.00
#
_symmetry.space_group_name_H-M   'P 1'
#
loop_
_entity.id
_entity.type
_entity.pdbx_description
1 polymer ?
#
loop_
_entity_poly.entity_id
_entity_poly.type
_entity_poly.pdbx_seq_one_letter_code
_entity_poly.pdbx_strand_id
1 'polypeptide(L)'
;EDGALSRPLALAAEAAASSLLRLSDDQLQEGLAAVTLPPGLPRRLHLTIQVPADAPPGLYEGAVQLLSKGELVVRPLRIRVLPMTLPEPERPAGIYLELAPALSWFGGDQEAALACDLERLEALGVAPLSPPLAQDPAALGRVGQGLAGHGMSWPLLAYTPLKRWWAQGAAVAIEAVAASERRWRELGLPPLYWSLADEPRPETLTALLAEAALLHRAIPGVRLAAHLNHPSQAPLLAQVDLALINAGFGADREQVERLQGMGKRVWLYNLGTPRAAAGFYLWRSGAEGMIQWHGRMPTARPFDPTDGREQDFLLLGAQSCQRREIGLDLLRLQQGIEDGRWLRWLAQAAQHESEAAALLAQLWQRTPSRWVEAAARPEQQWDRDRLAIIRLAARLHSAPVR
;
A
#
# COMPACT_ATOMS: atom_id res chain seq x y z
N GLU A 1 -14.34 -28.63 -20.92
CA GLU A 1 -13.88 -28.77 -19.53
C GLU A 1 -12.93 -27.62 -19.18
N ASP A 2 -13.42 -26.39 -19.25
CA ASP A 2 -12.67 -25.17 -18.97
C ASP A 2 -13.53 -24.30 -18.06
N GLY A 3 -13.12 -24.15 -16.81
CA GLY A 3 -13.91 -23.47 -15.79
C GLY A 3 -13.25 -23.50 -14.42
N ALA A 4 -12.04 -22.93 -14.29
CA ALA A 4 -11.39 -22.83 -12.98
C ALA A 4 -10.34 -21.71 -12.80
N LEU A 5 -10.11 -20.80 -13.78
CA LEU A 5 -8.93 -19.91 -13.75
C LEU A 5 -9.21 -18.39 -13.62
N SER A 6 -10.34 -17.97 -13.04
CA SER A 6 -10.69 -16.53 -12.96
C SER A 6 -11.26 -16.03 -11.62
N ARG A 7 -11.31 -16.85 -10.57
CA ARG A 7 -11.99 -16.51 -9.30
C ARG A 7 -11.40 -15.38 -8.43
N PRO A 8 -10.09 -15.07 -8.40
CA PRO A 8 -9.58 -14.05 -7.47
C PRO A 8 -9.83 -12.59 -7.91
N LEU A 9 -9.92 -12.32 -9.21
CA LEU A 9 -10.14 -10.98 -9.78
C LEU A 9 -11.59 -10.55 -9.71
N ALA A 10 -12.49 -11.52 -9.90
CA ALA A 10 -13.91 -11.35 -9.72
C ALA A 10 -14.21 -10.79 -8.32
N LEU A 11 -13.55 -11.27 -7.26
CA LEU A 11 -13.88 -10.86 -5.90
C LEU A 11 -13.65 -9.38 -5.56
N ALA A 12 -12.63 -8.69 -6.10
CA ALA A 12 -12.37 -7.29 -5.75
C ALA A 12 -13.21 -6.30 -6.60
N ALA A 13 -13.31 -6.55 -7.91
CA ALA A 13 -14.12 -5.73 -8.82
C ALA A 13 -15.63 -6.06 -8.70
N GLU A 14 -16.02 -7.32 -8.51
CA GLU A 14 -17.41 -7.69 -8.22
C GLU A 14 -17.83 -7.23 -6.83
N ALA A 15 -16.96 -7.24 -5.80
CA ALA A 15 -17.33 -6.68 -4.50
C ALA A 15 -17.56 -5.17 -4.58
N ALA A 16 -16.69 -4.44 -5.29
CA ALA A 16 -16.83 -3.00 -5.46
C ALA A 16 -18.12 -2.60 -6.20
N ALA A 17 -18.57 -3.41 -7.18
CA ALA A 17 -19.78 -3.20 -7.96
C ALA A 17 -21.01 -3.98 -7.45
N SER A 18 -20.91 -4.75 -6.36
CA SER A 18 -22.01 -5.54 -5.83
C SER A 18 -22.96 -4.66 -5.03
N SER A 19 -24.25 -4.77 -5.30
CA SER A 19 -25.31 -4.18 -4.47
C SER A 19 -25.72 -5.07 -3.29
N LEU A 20 -25.03 -6.19 -3.06
CA LEU A 20 -25.33 -7.11 -1.96
C LEU A 20 -24.74 -6.58 -0.65
N LEU A 21 -25.62 -6.28 0.30
CA LEU A 21 -25.20 -5.93 1.66
C LEU A 21 -24.54 -7.13 2.34
N ARG A 22 -23.29 -6.95 2.78
CA ARG A 22 -22.53 -7.94 3.54
C ARG A 22 -22.10 -7.34 4.86
N LEU A 23 -22.30 -8.09 5.94
CA LEU A 23 -21.72 -7.76 7.22
C LEU A 23 -20.21 -8.03 7.17
N SER A 24 -19.40 -7.04 7.55
CA SER A 24 -17.95 -7.17 7.69
C SER A 24 -17.48 -6.62 9.04
N ASP A 25 -16.30 -7.06 9.48
CA ASP A 25 -15.62 -6.56 10.68
C ASP A 25 -14.27 -5.89 10.35
N ASP A 26 -14.15 -5.37 9.12
CA ASP A 26 -12.92 -4.80 8.56
C ASP A 26 -12.75 -3.30 8.84
N GLN A 27 -13.66 -2.68 9.57
CA GLN A 27 -13.55 -1.29 10.05
C GLN A 27 -13.41 -1.29 11.57
N LEU A 28 -12.31 -0.72 12.06
CA LEU A 28 -11.94 -0.73 13.46
C LEU A 28 -12.13 0.65 14.08
N GLN A 29 -12.53 0.67 15.35
CA GLN A 29 -12.58 1.89 16.14
C GLN A 29 -11.43 1.93 17.15
N GLU A 30 -10.66 3.00 17.13
CA GLU A 30 -9.53 3.24 18.01
C GLU A 30 -9.95 3.98 19.29
N GLY A 31 -9.16 3.81 20.36
CA GLY A 31 -9.34 4.58 21.61
C GLY A 31 -10.61 4.24 22.40
N LEU A 32 -11.20 3.07 22.19
CA LEU A 32 -12.40 2.63 22.90
C LEU A 32 -12.13 2.50 24.41
N ALA A 33 -12.80 3.34 25.22
CA ALA A 33 -12.81 3.20 26.67
C ALA A 33 -13.79 2.12 27.16
N ALA A 34 -14.92 1.97 26.48
CA ALA A 34 -15.93 0.93 26.73
C ALA A 34 -16.76 0.70 25.45
N VAL A 35 -17.32 -0.50 25.31
CA VAL A 35 -18.24 -0.84 24.23
C VAL A 35 -19.36 -1.75 24.73
N THR A 36 -20.59 -1.49 24.30
CA THR A 36 -21.73 -2.37 24.57
C THR A 36 -21.77 -3.48 23.53
N LEU A 37 -21.72 -4.73 23.98
CA LEU A 37 -21.75 -5.90 23.10
C LEU A 37 -23.20 -6.39 22.90
N PRO A 38 -23.73 -6.36 21.68
CA PRO A 38 -25.02 -6.98 21.39
C PRO A 38 -24.91 -8.52 21.46
N PRO A 39 -25.97 -9.22 21.92
CA PRO A 39 -26.00 -10.69 21.91
C PRO A 39 -25.76 -11.26 20.51
N GLY A 40 -25.00 -12.36 20.43
CA GLY A 40 -24.78 -13.09 19.18
C GLY A 40 -23.80 -12.45 18.19
N LEU A 41 -23.19 -11.31 18.54
CA LEU A 41 -22.25 -10.60 17.68
C LEU A 41 -20.89 -10.45 18.37
N PRO A 42 -19.94 -11.40 18.18
CA PRO A 42 -18.62 -11.29 18.77
C PRO A 42 -17.92 -10.00 18.29
N ARG A 43 -16.98 -9.51 19.11
CA ARG A 43 -16.11 -8.38 18.76
C ARG A 43 -14.67 -8.82 18.79
N ARG A 44 -13.92 -8.37 17.78
CA ARG A 44 -12.48 -8.51 17.71
C ARG A 44 -11.86 -7.26 18.33
N LEU A 45 -10.93 -7.45 19.26
CA LEU A 45 -10.09 -6.38 19.78
C LEU A 45 -8.73 -6.47 19.11
N HIS A 46 -8.32 -5.38 18.46
CA HIS A 46 -6.99 -5.27 17.87
C HIS A 46 -6.08 -4.49 18.82
N LEU A 47 -4.97 -5.11 19.23
CA LEU A 47 -3.96 -4.48 20.08
C LEU A 47 -2.72 -4.18 19.25
N THR A 48 -2.42 -2.90 19.08
CA THR A 48 -1.17 -2.43 18.47
C THR A 48 -0.23 -2.01 19.59
N ILE A 49 1.00 -2.51 19.57
CA ILE A 49 2.02 -2.15 20.56
C ILE A 49 3.19 -1.51 19.81
N GLN A 50 3.40 -0.23 20.07
CA GLN A 50 4.54 0.51 19.54
C GLN A 50 5.68 0.44 20.56
N VAL A 51 6.83 -0.07 20.14
CA VAL A 51 8.05 -0.09 20.95
C VAL A 51 8.82 1.21 20.64
N PRO A 52 9.05 2.09 21.62
CA PRO A 52 9.85 3.30 21.42
C PRO A 52 11.25 2.97 20.89
N ALA A 53 11.82 3.85 20.07
CA ALA A 53 13.14 3.63 19.46
C ALA A 53 14.28 3.53 20.50
N ASP A 54 14.11 4.14 21.67
CA ASP A 54 15.03 4.16 22.80
C ASP A 54 14.69 3.11 23.88
N ALA A 55 13.70 2.24 23.65
CA ALA A 55 13.31 1.21 24.60
C ALA A 55 14.48 0.25 24.87
N PRO A 56 14.88 0.05 26.15
CA PRO A 56 15.92 -0.90 26.50
C PRO A 56 15.57 -2.34 26.05
N PRO A 57 16.56 -3.12 25.58
CA PRO A 57 16.35 -4.54 25.31
C PRO A 57 15.99 -5.29 26.59
N GLY A 58 15.06 -6.25 26.50
CA GLY A 58 14.63 -7.01 27.67
C GLY A 58 13.26 -7.65 27.54
N LEU A 59 12.85 -8.34 28.61
CA LEU A 59 11.50 -8.88 28.75
C LEU A 59 10.63 -7.87 29.51
N TYR A 60 9.57 -7.42 28.87
CA TYR A 60 8.53 -6.59 29.46
C TYR A 60 7.32 -7.47 29.76
N GLU A 61 6.79 -7.35 30.97
CA GLU A 61 5.60 -8.07 31.43
C GLU A 61 4.50 -7.07 31.78
N GLY A 62 3.28 -7.43 31.42
CA GLY A 62 2.08 -6.65 31.70
C GLY A 62 0.83 -7.52 31.57
N ALA A 63 -0.33 -6.89 31.49
CA ALA A 63 -1.58 -7.60 31.26
C ALA A 63 -2.59 -6.73 30.50
N VAL A 64 -3.42 -7.37 29.69
CA VAL A 64 -4.65 -6.80 29.15
C VAL A 64 -5.79 -7.14 30.09
N GLN A 65 -6.55 -6.13 30.50
CA GLN A 65 -7.67 -6.26 31.42
C GLN A 65 -8.97 -5.89 30.71
N LEU A 66 -9.98 -6.76 30.80
CA LEU A 66 -11.30 -6.55 30.21
C LEU A 66 -12.35 -6.69 31.32
N LEU A 67 -13.07 -5.61 31.60
CA LEU A 67 -14.16 -5.58 32.58
C LEU A 67 -15.50 -5.58 31.84
N SER A 68 -16.38 -6.53 32.17
CA SER A 68 -17.73 -6.61 31.62
C SER A 68 -18.72 -7.04 32.69
N LYS A 69 -19.76 -6.24 32.93
CA LYS A 69 -20.84 -6.53 33.90
C LYS A 69 -20.33 -6.97 35.30
N GLY A 70 -19.22 -6.38 35.75
CA GLY A 70 -18.60 -6.70 37.04
C GLY A 70 -17.62 -7.89 37.01
N GLU A 71 -17.50 -8.59 35.88
CA GLU A 71 -16.52 -9.67 35.70
C GLU A 71 -15.24 -9.11 35.06
N LEU A 72 -14.09 -9.37 35.69
CA LEU A 72 -12.78 -8.98 35.21
C LEU A 72 -12.05 -10.18 34.60
N VAL A 73 -11.70 -10.06 33.32
CA VAL A 73 -10.82 -10.99 32.62
C VAL A 73 -9.44 -10.36 32.48
N VAL A 74 -8.43 -10.99 33.07
CA VAL A 74 -7.03 -10.59 32.94
C VAL A 74 -6.31 -11.57 32.01
N ARG A 75 -5.54 -11.04 31.06
CA ARG A 75 -4.70 -11.81 30.14
C ARG A 75 -3.26 -11.31 30.24
N PRO A 76 -2.30 -12.14 30.68
CA PRO A 76 -0.91 -11.73 30.75
C PRO A 76 -0.37 -11.43 29.35
N LEU A 77 0.46 -10.40 29.27
CA LEU A 77 1.14 -9.95 28.05
C LEU A 77 2.64 -9.94 28.32
N ARG A 78 3.40 -10.56 27.43
CA ARG A 78 4.86 -10.60 27.49
C ARG A 78 5.44 -10.14 26.17
N ILE A 79 6.35 -9.17 26.22
CA ILE A 79 6.98 -8.58 25.04
C ILE A 79 8.48 -8.66 25.24
N ARG A 80 9.18 -9.22 24.26
CA ARG A 80 10.65 -9.23 24.25
C ARG A 80 11.14 -8.19 23.27
N VAL A 81 11.83 -7.17 23.77
CA VAL A 81 12.54 -6.17 22.97
C VAL A 81 13.94 -6.71 22.71
N LEU A 82 14.29 -6.90 21.43
CA LEU A 82 15.61 -7.37 21.02
C LEU A 82 16.60 -6.19 20.94
N PRO A 83 17.92 -6.42 21.15
CA PRO A 83 18.94 -5.37 21.08
C PRO A 83 19.31 -5.04 19.62
N MET A 84 18.30 -4.67 18.82
CA MET A 84 18.46 -4.35 17.41
C MET A 84 17.35 -3.43 16.92
N THR A 85 17.65 -2.66 15.88
CA THR A 85 16.66 -1.88 15.13
C THR A 85 16.45 -2.55 13.79
N LEU A 86 15.19 -2.67 13.37
CA LEU A 86 14.88 -3.19 12.05
C LEU A 86 15.21 -2.15 10.98
N PRO A 87 15.81 -2.58 9.85
CA PRO A 87 16.06 -1.66 8.74
C PRO A 87 14.73 -1.19 8.14
N GLU A 88 14.77 -0.08 7.40
CA GLU A 88 13.65 0.34 6.55
C GLU A 88 13.27 -0.74 5.54
N PRO A 89 12.03 -0.83 5.05
CA PRO A 89 11.67 -1.78 4.01
C PRO A 89 12.53 -1.54 2.75
N GLU A 90 12.90 -2.61 2.05
CA GLU A 90 13.70 -2.50 0.81
C GLU A 90 12.88 -1.87 -0.33
N ARG A 91 11.57 -2.16 -0.36
CA ARG A 91 10.64 -1.73 -1.40
C ARG A 91 9.47 -1.01 -0.73
N PRO A 92 9.02 0.14 -1.25
CA PRO A 92 7.90 0.84 -0.67
C PRO A 92 6.59 0.08 -0.93
N ALA A 93 5.72 0.08 0.07
CA ALA A 93 4.33 -0.29 -0.08
C ALA A 93 3.44 0.81 0.51
N GLY A 94 2.31 1.07 -0.13
CA GLY A 94 1.60 2.32 0.11
C GLY A 94 0.18 2.35 -0.40
N ILE A 95 -0.42 3.52 -0.31
CA ILE A 95 -1.80 3.75 -0.73
C ILE A 95 -1.93 5.00 -1.62
N TYR A 96 -3.05 5.06 -2.34
CA TYR A 96 -3.51 6.30 -2.95
C TYR A 96 -4.09 7.22 -1.88
N LEU A 97 -3.78 8.51 -2.00
CA LEU A 97 -4.40 9.59 -1.26
C LEU A 97 -5.07 10.55 -2.24
N GLU A 98 -6.22 11.06 -1.82
CA GLU A 98 -6.94 12.14 -2.47
C GLU A 98 -7.26 13.19 -1.40
N LEU A 99 -7.53 14.43 -1.83
CA LEU A 99 -8.17 15.41 -0.95
C LEU A 99 -9.52 14.83 -0.53
N ALA A 100 -9.86 14.91 0.77
CA ALA A 100 -11.03 14.23 1.32
C ALA A 100 -12.31 14.71 0.61
N PRO A 101 -13.00 13.83 -0.17
CA PRO A 101 -14.15 14.26 -0.97
C PRO A 101 -15.26 14.88 -0.12
N ALA A 102 -15.54 14.29 1.04
CA ALA A 102 -16.54 14.77 2.00
C ALA A 102 -16.30 16.23 2.44
N LEU A 103 -15.05 16.67 2.59
CA LEU A 103 -14.75 18.05 2.97
C LEU A 103 -14.98 19.04 1.83
N SER A 104 -14.97 18.58 0.57
CA SER A 104 -15.37 19.41 -0.58
C SER A 104 -16.90 19.57 -0.67
N TRP A 105 -17.66 18.57 -0.21
CA TRP A 105 -19.13 18.60 -0.20
C TRP A 105 -19.72 19.34 1.01
N PHE A 106 -19.12 19.16 2.19
CA PHE A 106 -19.67 19.63 3.46
C PHE A 106 -18.86 20.75 4.12
N GLY A 107 -17.76 21.17 3.48
CA GLY A 107 -16.82 22.15 4.01
C GLY A 107 -15.82 21.55 5.00
N GLY A 108 -14.67 22.22 5.14
CA GLY A 108 -13.60 21.83 6.04
C GLY A 108 -12.22 22.16 5.49
N ASP A 109 -11.21 21.98 6.33
CA ASP A 109 -9.81 22.27 5.97
C ASP A 109 -9.16 21.03 5.34
N GLN A 110 -9.01 21.07 4.01
CA GLN A 110 -8.39 20.00 3.22
C GLN A 110 -6.89 19.85 3.50
N GLU A 111 -6.18 20.96 3.77
CA GLU A 111 -4.74 20.94 4.01
C GLU A 111 -4.45 20.33 5.39
N ALA A 112 -5.20 20.74 6.42
CA ALA A 112 -5.10 20.13 7.75
C ALA A 112 -5.48 18.64 7.72
N ALA A 113 -6.52 18.28 6.97
CA ALA A 113 -6.92 16.88 6.82
C ALA A 113 -5.82 16.03 6.18
N LEU A 114 -5.20 16.52 5.09
CA LEU A 114 -4.08 15.84 4.45
C LEU A 114 -2.89 15.70 5.39
N ALA A 115 -2.52 16.75 6.15
CA ALA A 115 -1.44 16.67 7.13
C ALA A 115 -1.69 15.59 8.19
N CYS A 116 -2.91 15.53 8.74
CA CYS A 116 -3.32 14.49 9.69
C CYS A 116 -3.20 13.07 9.12
N ASP A 117 -3.55 12.88 7.84
CA ASP A 117 -3.43 11.60 7.13
C ASP A 117 -1.96 11.23 6.89
N LEU A 118 -1.11 12.18 6.49
CA LEU A 118 0.32 11.94 6.28
C LEU A 118 1.02 11.54 7.57
N GLU A 119 0.79 12.26 8.67
CA GLU A 119 1.30 11.88 9.99
C GLU A 119 0.83 10.49 10.42
N ARG A 120 -0.42 10.14 10.09
CA ARG A 120 -0.97 8.82 10.42
C ARG A 120 -0.29 7.71 9.62
N LEU A 121 -0.04 7.93 8.34
CA LEU A 121 0.67 6.99 7.48
C LEU A 121 2.13 6.83 7.90
N GLU A 122 2.82 7.92 8.26
CA GLU A 122 4.19 7.90 8.78
C GLU A 122 4.26 7.07 10.07
N ALA A 123 3.33 7.27 11.02
CA ALA A 123 3.27 6.49 12.25
C ALA A 123 3.00 4.98 12.01
N LEU A 124 2.44 4.63 10.86
CA LEU A 124 2.22 3.24 10.43
C LEU A 124 3.34 2.72 9.51
N GLY A 125 4.31 3.56 9.11
CA GLY A 125 5.33 3.21 8.13
C GLY A 125 4.78 2.94 6.72
N VAL A 126 3.59 3.47 6.39
CA VAL A 126 2.93 3.28 5.08
C VAL A 126 3.28 4.45 4.17
N ALA A 127 3.72 4.18 2.93
CA ALA A 127 4.08 5.24 2.00
C ALA A 127 2.84 5.84 1.29
N PRO A 128 2.73 7.18 1.15
CA PRO A 128 1.73 7.85 0.34
C PRO A 128 2.19 7.89 -1.13
N LEU A 129 2.31 6.72 -1.77
CA LEU A 129 2.92 6.57 -3.10
C LEU A 129 2.22 7.37 -4.22
N SER A 130 0.95 7.70 -4.03
CA SER A 130 0.19 8.59 -4.90
C SER A 130 -0.51 9.66 -4.05
N PRO A 131 0.15 10.78 -3.71
CA PRO A 131 -0.45 11.88 -2.97
C PRO A 131 -1.45 12.67 -3.86
N PRO A 132 -2.30 13.53 -3.26
CA PRO A 132 -3.28 14.34 -4.01
C PRO A 132 -2.59 15.50 -4.75
N LEU A 133 -1.85 15.18 -5.80
CA LEU A 133 -1.18 16.17 -6.63
C LEU A 133 -2.23 16.96 -7.42
N ALA A 134 -2.28 18.26 -7.22
CA ALA A 134 -3.22 19.15 -7.88
C ALA A 134 -2.84 19.42 -9.35
N GLN A 135 -3.79 19.95 -10.13
CA GLN A 135 -3.56 20.47 -11.49
C GLN A 135 -2.87 21.85 -11.51
N ASP A 136 -2.71 22.49 -10.35
CA ASP A 136 -1.93 23.72 -10.22
C ASP A 136 -0.46 23.36 -9.91
N PRO A 137 0.51 23.72 -10.78
CA PRO A 137 1.93 23.45 -10.55
C PRO A 137 2.46 23.99 -9.21
N ALA A 138 1.91 25.11 -8.71
CA ALA A 138 2.34 25.68 -7.43
C ALA A 138 1.85 24.83 -6.25
N ALA A 139 0.58 24.44 -6.24
CA ALA A 139 0.01 23.51 -5.25
C ALA A 139 0.69 22.14 -5.29
N LEU A 140 0.97 21.62 -6.48
CA LEU A 140 1.75 20.39 -6.67
C LEU A 140 3.10 20.51 -5.93
N GLY A 141 3.86 21.58 -6.17
CA GLY A 141 5.13 21.82 -5.47
C GLY A 141 5.02 21.89 -3.94
N ARG A 142 3.96 22.51 -3.41
CA ARG A 142 3.71 22.56 -1.94
C ARG A 142 3.50 21.17 -1.35
N VAL A 143 2.71 20.31 -1.99
CA VAL A 143 2.51 18.92 -1.56
C VAL A 143 3.83 18.16 -1.57
N GLY A 144 4.63 18.31 -2.62
CA GLY A 144 5.95 17.68 -2.73
C GLY A 144 6.90 18.07 -1.59
N GLN A 145 6.97 19.36 -1.26
CA GLN A 145 7.78 19.85 -0.14
C GLN A 145 7.27 19.35 1.21
N GLY A 146 5.94 19.30 1.41
CA GLY A 146 5.34 18.72 2.61
C GLY A 146 5.78 17.27 2.81
N LEU A 147 5.70 16.44 1.76
CA LEU A 147 6.12 15.04 1.80
C LEU A 147 7.61 14.86 2.10
N ALA A 148 8.46 15.72 1.54
CA ALA A 148 9.90 15.68 1.82
C ALA A 148 10.22 15.92 3.31
N GLY A 149 9.36 16.69 4.01
CA GLY A 149 9.46 16.92 5.46
C GLY A 149 9.23 15.67 6.33
N HIS A 150 8.58 14.64 5.79
CA HIS A 150 8.30 13.38 6.49
C HIS A 150 9.32 12.26 6.15
N GLY A 151 10.49 12.60 5.58
CA GLY A 151 11.54 11.62 5.27
C GLY A 151 11.20 10.63 4.15
N MET A 152 10.15 10.91 3.37
CA MET A 152 9.66 10.00 2.33
C MET A 152 10.33 10.32 0.97
N SER A 153 11.27 9.49 0.53
CA SER A 153 12.05 9.70 -0.70
C SER A 153 11.77 8.67 -1.79
N TRP A 154 10.49 8.39 -2.04
CA TRP A 154 10.08 7.41 -3.05
C TRP A 154 9.67 8.11 -4.35
N PRO A 155 9.85 7.47 -5.52
CA PRO A 155 9.23 7.96 -6.74
C PRO A 155 7.72 8.01 -6.54
N LEU A 156 7.12 9.17 -6.76
CA LEU A 156 5.69 9.39 -6.56
C LEU A 156 4.93 9.24 -7.87
N LEU A 157 3.69 8.79 -7.76
CA LEU A 157 2.75 8.66 -8.86
C LEU A 157 1.79 9.85 -8.86
N ALA A 158 1.85 10.68 -9.90
CA ALA A 158 0.83 11.67 -10.20
C ALA A 158 -0.36 11.00 -10.89
N TYR A 159 -1.33 10.55 -10.08
CA TYR A 159 -2.40 9.68 -10.56
C TYR A 159 -3.45 10.37 -11.44
N THR A 160 -3.90 11.58 -11.09
CA THR A 160 -4.99 12.27 -11.79
C THR A 160 -4.59 13.45 -12.70
N PRO A 161 -3.54 14.26 -12.43
CA PRO A 161 -3.33 15.51 -13.15
C PRO A 161 -3.21 15.39 -14.66
N LEU A 162 -2.40 14.44 -15.17
CA LEU A 162 -2.17 14.25 -16.60
C LEU A 162 -3.49 14.00 -17.35
N LYS A 163 -4.28 13.02 -16.90
CA LYS A 163 -5.58 12.69 -17.50
C LYS A 163 -6.52 13.89 -17.52
N ARG A 164 -6.55 14.69 -16.45
CA ARG A 164 -7.40 15.87 -16.34
C ARG A 164 -6.95 17.02 -17.25
N TRP A 165 -5.65 17.27 -17.39
CA TRP A 165 -5.15 18.27 -18.35
C TRP A 165 -5.35 17.80 -19.79
N TRP A 166 -5.19 16.51 -20.06
CA TRP A 166 -5.36 15.97 -21.41
C TRP A 166 -6.81 16.12 -21.90
N ALA A 167 -7.79 15.95 -21.01
CA ALA A 167 -9.20 16.24 -21.30
C ALA A 167 -9.46 17.70 -21.70
N GLN A 168 -8.58 18.64 -21.35
CA GLN A 168 -8.65 20.06 -21.74
C GLN A 168 -7.90 20.34 -23.05
N GLY A 169 -7.13 19.38 -23.55
CA GLY A 169 -6.39 19.46 -24.82
C GLY A 169 -4.91 19.08 -24.67
N ALA A 170 -4.35 18.46 -25.72
CA ALA A 170 -2.97 17.98 -25.71
C ALA A 170 -1.93 19.09 -25.45
N ALA A 171 -2.13 20.29 -26.02
CA ALA A 171 -1.23 21.43 -25.79
C ALA A 171 -1.21 21.86 -24.31
N VAL A 172 -2.39 21.90 -23.65
CA VAL A 172 -2.54 22.22 -22.23
C VAL A 172 -1.80 21.20 -21.36
N ALA A 173 -1.99 19.91 -21.65
CA ALA A 173 -1.32 18.84 -20.92
C ALA A 173 0.21 18.90 -21.05
N ILE A 174 0.71 19.08 -22.26
CA ILE A 174 2.15 19.17 -22.52
C ILE A 174 2.77 20.36 -21.76
N GLU A 175 2.15 21.54 -21.84
CA GLU A 175 2.63 22.73 -21.14
C GLU A 175 2.61 22.53 -19.62
N ALA A 176 1.51 22.01 -19.07
CA ALA A 176 1.34 21.82 -17.64
C ALA A 176 2.30 20.77 -17.05
N VAL A 177 2.51 19.64 -17.74
CA VAL A 177 3.50 18.64 -17.34
C VAL A 177 4.90 19.23 -17.39
N ALA A 178 5.26 19.92 -18.47
CA ALA A 178 6.60 20.52 -18.61
C ALA A 178 6.86 21.59 -17.53
N ALA A 179 5.86 22.42 -17.22
CA ALA A 179 5.96 23.41 -16.14
C ALA A 179 6.11 22.75 -14.76
N SER A 180 5.34 21.69 -14.50
CA SER A 180 5.40 20.94 -13.25
C SER A 180 6.76 20.24 -13.07
N GLU A 181 7.28 19.57 -14.10
CA GLU A 181 8.61 18.95 -14.13
C GLU A 181 9.74 19.95 -13.81
N ARG A 182 9.69 21.15 -14.42
CA ARG A 182 10.66 22.22 -14.13
C ARG A 182 10.60 22.65 -12.68
N ARG A 183 9.39 22.95 -12.18
CA ARG A 183 9.20 23.38 -10.80
C ARG A 183 9.64 22.31 -9.80
N TRP A 184 9.31 21.05 -10.05
CA TRP A 184 9.68 19.92 -9.20
C TRP A 184 11.20 19.79 -9.08
N ARG A 185 11.91 19.98 -10.21
CA ARG A 185 13.38 19.97 -10.26
C ARG A 185 14.00 21.16 -9.54
N GLU A 186 13.45 22.36 -9.69
CA GLU A 186 13.91 23.57 -8.97
C GLU A 186 13.80 23.41 -7.44
N LEU A 187 12.80 22.65 -6.98
CA LEU A 187 12.61 22.33 -5.57
C LEU A 187 13.51 21.19 -5.07
N GLY A 188 14.34 20.59 -5.94
CA GLY A 188 15.21 19.46 -5.59
C GLY A 188 14.45 18.17 -5.30
N LEU A 189 13.20 18.04 -5.77
CA LEU A 189 12.37 16.88 -5.49
C LEU A 189 12.60 15.74 -6.51
N PRO A 190 12.46 14.46 -6.10
CA PRO A 190 12.61 13.31 -7.01
C PRO A 190 11.56 13.30 -8.13
N PRO A 191 11.90 12.95 -9.37
CA PRO A 191 10.99 13.01 -10.51
C PRO A 191 9.71 12.17 -10.32
N LEU A 192 8.61 12.70 -10.84
CA LEU A 192 7.28 12.09 -10.80
C LEU A 192 7.10 11.05 -11.91
N TYR A 193 6.23 10.08 -11.67
CA TYR A 193 5.60 9.29 -12.73
C TYR A 193 4.21 9.85 -13.00
N TRP A 194 3.90 10.13 -14.27
CA TRP A 194 2.58 10.61 -14.68
C TRP A 194 1.71 9.45 -15.14
N SER A 195 0.58 9.23 -14.46
CA SER A 195 -0.36 8.17 -14.83
C SER A 195 -1.06 8.53 -16.14
N LEU A 196 -0.67 7.84 -17.21
CA LEU A 196 -1.25 7.94 -18.55
C LEU A 196 -2.62 7.25 -18.59
N ALA A 197 -2.71 6.06 -17.99
CA ALA A 197 -3.90 5.23 -18.08
C ALA A 197 -4.21 4.54 -16.74
N ASP A 198 -5.52 4.37 -16.51
CA ASP A 198 -6.07 3.53 -15.45
C ASP A 198 -6.97 2.48 -16.08
N GLU A 199 -6.54 1.21 -15.99
CA GLU A 199 -7.24 0.03 -16.50
C GLU A 199 -7.93 0.23 -17.86
N PRO A 200 -7.20 0.67 -18.90
CA PRO A 200 -7.80 1.16 -20.13
C PRO A 200 -8.49 0.06 -20.92
N ARG A 201 -9.63 0.40 -21.53
CA ARG A 201 -10.35 -0.51 -22.41
C ARG A 201 -9.61 -0.68 -23.74
N PRO A 202 -9.73 -1.83 -24.43
CA PRO A 202 -9.04 -2.07 -25.70
C PRO A 202 -9.22 -0.97 -26.75
N GLU A 203 -10.41 -0.38 -26.83
CA GLU A 203 -10.76 0.67 -27.78
C GLU A 203 -10.02 2.00 -27.55
N THR A 204 -9.50 2.27 -26.35
CA THR A 204 -8.77 3.51 -26.04
C THR A 204 -7.26 3.39 -26.26
N LEU A 205 -6.75 2.18 -26.50
CA LEU A 205 -5.30 1.92 -26.57
C LEU A 205 -4.60 2.71 -27.69
N THR A 206 -5.19 2.77 -28.88
CA THR A 206 -4.61 3.51 -30.02
C THR A 206 -4.45 4.99 -29.70
N ALA A 207 -5.45 5.59 -29.05
CA ALA A 207 -5.38 6.99 -28.63
C ALA A 207 -4.25 7.15 -27.61
N LEU A 208 -4.25 6.39 -26.52
CA LEU A 208 -3.24 6.46 -25.45
C LEU A 208 -1.79 6.30 -25.96
N LEU A 209 -1.57 5.42 -26.94
CA LEU A 209 -0.25 5.27 -27.57
C LEU A 209 0.19 6.55 -28.31
N ALA A 210 -0.74 7.22 -28.99
CA ALA A 210 -0.47 8.51 -29.64
C ALA A 210 -0.25 9.63 -28.62
N GLU A 211 -1.02 9.65 -27.53
CA GLU A 211 -0.84 10.61 -26.41
C GLU A 211 0.57 10.49 -25.81
N ALA A 212 1.00 9.28 -25.50
CA ALA A 212 2.32 9.02 -24.95
C ALA A 212 3.44 9.41 -25.92
N ALA A 213 3.30 9.11 -27.22
CA ALA A 213 4.27 9.50 -28.23
C ALA A 213 4.42 11.04 -28.34
N LEU A 214 3.31 11.77 -28.22
CA LEU A 214 3.33 13.23 -28.19
C LEU A 214 4.05 13.77 -26.94
N LEU A 215 3.77 13.20 -25.76
CA LEU A 215 4.43 13.58 -24.50
C LEU A 215 5.94 13.32 -24.56
N HIS A 216 6.38 12.14 -24.99
CA HIS A 216 7.80 11.80 -25.14
C HIS A 216 8.53 12.72 -26.11
N ARG A 217 7.87 13.09 -27.22
CA ARG A 217 8.44 14.01 -28.20
C ARG A 217 8.57 15.44 -27.65
N ALA A 218 7.59 15.90 -26.88
CA ALA A 218 7.54 17.27 -26.39
C ALA A 218 8.34 17.51 -25.11
N ILE A 219 8.47 16.48 -24.26
CA ILE A 219 9.07 16.59 -22.92
C ILE A 219 10.14 15.49 -22.78
N PRO A 220 11.39 15.78 -23.17
CA PRO A 220 12.48 14.82 -23.04
C PRO A 220 12.66 14.36 -21.59
N GLY A 221 12.57 13.05 -21.36
CA GLY A 221 12.74 12.43 -20.05
C GLY A 221 11.48 12.38 -19.19
N VAL A 222 10.30 12.73 -19.73
CA VAL A 222 9.01 12.51 -19.05
C VAL A 222 8.87 11.03 -18.69
N ARG A 223 8.42 10.74 -17.46
CA ARG A 223 8.21 9.37 -16.99
C ARG A 223 6.73 9.07 -16.95
N LEU A 224 6.30 8.08 -17.74
CA LEU A 224 4.90 7.69 -17.83
C LEU A 224 4.64 6.39 -17.08
N ALA A 225 3.43 6.28 -16.54
CA ALA A 225 2.94 5.09 -15.84
C ALA A 225 1.58 4.65 -16.39
N ALA A 226 1.28 3.35 -16.30
CA ALA A 226 -0.05 2.83 -16.60
C ALA A 226 -0.45 1.72 -15.63
N HIS A 227 -1.73 1.72 -15.25
CA HIS A 227 -2.35 0.64 -14.48
C HIS A 227 -2.92 -0.38 -15.46
N LEU A 228 -2.44 -1.60 -15.37
CA LEU A 228 -2.75 -2.68 -16.28
C LEU A 228 -3.45 -3.81 -15.51
N ASN A 229 -4.63 -4.19 -16.00
CA ASN A 229 -5.47 -5.25 -15.44
C ASN A 229 -5.84 -6.34 -16.45
N HIS A 230 -5.38 -6.25 -17.70
CA HIS A 230 -5.68 -7.26 -18.72
C HIS A 230 -4.55 -7.39 -19.75
N PRO A 231 -4.18 -8.61 -20.22
CA PRO A 231 -3.05 -8.80 -21.13
C PRO A 231 -3.14 -8.04 -22.45
N SER A 232 -4.36 -7.72 -22.91
CA SER A 232 -4.57 -6.91 -24.13
C SER A 232 -3.98 -5.49 -24.05
N GLN A 233 -3.67 -5.01 -22.84
CA GLN A 233 -3.08 -3.68 -22.61
C GLN A 233 -1.54 -3.69 -22.74
N ALA A 234 -0.93 -4.85 -23.00
CA ALA A 234 0.51 -5.00 -23.19
C ALA A 234 1.14 -4.02 -24.21
N PRO A 235 0.47 -3.55 -25.29
CA PRO A 235 1.04 -2.54 -26.18
C PRO A 235 1.46 -1.25 -25.47
N LEU A 236 0.79 -0.84 -24.38
CA LEU A 236 1.16 0.36 -23.61
C LEU A 236 2.54 0.26 -22.97
N LEU A 237 3.06 -0.96 -22.73
CA LEU A 237 4.40 -1.16 -22.19
C LEU A 237 5.49 -0.54 -23.05
N ALA A 238 5.26 -0.38 -24.36
CA ALA A 238 6.22 0.29 -25.25
C ALA A 238 6.40 1.78 -24.91
N GLN A 239 5.39 2.40 -24.28
CA GLN A 239 5.32 3.85 -24.07
C GLN A 239 5.47 4.28 -22.61
N VAL A 240 5.40 3.35 -21.65
CA VAL A 240 5.50 3.66 -20.22
C VAL A 240 6.80 3.16 -19.60
N ASP A 241 7.21 3.81 -18.52
CA ASP A 241 8.40 3.50 -17.73
C ASP A 241 8.06 2.69 -16.48
N LEU A 242 6.87 2.94 -15.91
CA LEU A 242 6.33 2.23 -14.76
C LEU A 242 5.04 1.48 -15.14
N ALA A 243 5.07 0.16 -15.01
CA ALA A 243 3.90 -0.70 -15.14
C ALA A 243 3.35 -1.02 -13.74
N LEU A 244 2.13 -0.58 -13.46
CA LEU A 244 1.38 -1.01 -12.29
C LEU A 244 0.52 -2.19 -12.72
N ILE A 245 0.82 -3.39 -12.22
CA ILE A 245 0.16 -4.62 -12.65
C ILE A 245 -0.62 -5.24 -11.50
N ASN A 246 -1.84 -5.69 -11.78
CA ASN A 246 -2.63 -6.49 -10.87
C ASN A 246 -2.73 -7.95 -11.34
N ALA A 247 -3.51 -8.76 -10.62
CA ALA A 247 -3.69 -10.17 -10.94
C ALA A 247 -4.20 -10.42 -12.37
N GLY A 248 -4.97 -9.50 -12.95
CA GLY A 248 -5.62 -9.66 -14.25
C GLY A 248 -4.67 -9.45 -15.42
N PHE A 249 -3.68 -8.56 -15.26
CA PHE A 249 -2.57 -8.47 -16.23
C PHE A 249 -1.59 -9.64 -16.07
N GLY A 250 -1.47 -10.15 -14.84
CA GLY A 250 -0.53 -11.18 -14.44
C GLY A 250 0.49 -10.58 -13.48
N ALA A 251 0.36 -10.89 -12.19
CA ALA A 251 1.24 -10.39 -11.12
C ALA A 251 2.29 -11.42 -10.67
N ASP A 252 2.48 -12.49 -11.45
CA ASP A 252 3.43 -13.57 -11.15
C ASP A 252 4.88 -13.10 -11.29
N ARG A 253 5.80 -13.70 -10.54
CA ARG A 253 7.23 -13.37 -10.56
C ARG A 253 7.82 -13.37 -11.97
N GLU A 254 7.52 -14.40 -12.77
CA GLU A 254 8.01 -14.51 -14.15
C GLU A 254 7.58 -13.31 -15.01
N GLN A 255 6.33 -12.85 -14.81
CA GLN A 255 5.80 -11.70 -15.52
C GLN A 255 6.49 -10.41 -15.04
N VAL A 256 6.77 -10.27 -13.74
CA VAL A 256 7.58 -9.15 -13.20
C VAL A 256 8.98 -9.14 -13.81
N GLU A 257 9.68 -10.28 -13.79
CA GLU A 257 11.02 -10.44 -14.36
C GLU A 257 11.03 -10.13 -15.87
N ARG A 258 10.01 -10.56 -16.60
CA ARG A 258 9.85 -10.25 -18.03
C ARG A 258 9.76 -8.74 -18.28
N LEU A 259 8.96 -8.03 -17.50
CA LEU A 259 8.79 -6.57 -17.65
C LEU A 259 10.07 -5.82 -17.26
N GLN A 260 10.73 -6.25 -16.19
CA GLN A 260 12.02 -5.69 -15.78
C GLN A 260 13.10 -5.94 -16.85
N GLY A 261 13.10 -7.11 -17.49
CA GLY A 261 13.94 -7.41 -18.65
C GLY A 261 13.67 -6.52 -19.89
N MET A 262 12.47 -5.93 -19.98
CA MET A 262 12.12 -4.91 -20.97
C MET A 262 12.51 -3.48 -20.52
N GLY A 263 13.25 -3.34 -19.42
CA GLY A 263 13.65 -2.05 -18.85
C GLY A 263 12.52 -1.31 -18.13
N LYS A 264 11.44 -2.00 -17.74
CA LYS A 264 10.30 -1.41 -17.04
C LYS A 264 10.47 -1.52 -15.54
N ARG A 265 10.03 -0.47 -14.84
CA ARG A 265 9.77 -0.57 -13.41
C ARG A 265 8.41 -1.18 -13.19
N VAL A 266 8.28 -2.00 -12.15
CA VAL A 266 7.06 -2.77 -11.91
C VAL A 266 6.58 -2.56 -10.49
N TRP A 267 5.34 -2.10 -10.34
CA TRP A 267 4.63 -2.07 -9.06
C TRP A 267 3.46 -3.04 -9.07
N LEU A 268 3.22 -3.68 -7.93
CA LEU A 268 2.01 -4.46 -7.69
C LEU A 268 0.86 -3.50 -7.35
N TYR A 269 -0.30 -3.74 -7.96
CA TYR A 269 -1.46 -2.86 -7.84
C TYR A 269 -2.69 -3.64 -7.39
N ASN A 270 -3.40 -3.15 -6.37
CA ASN A 270 -4.70 -3.66 -5.90
C ASN A 270 -4.77 -5.19 -5.77
N LEU A 271 -3.75 -5.77 -5.16
CA LEU A 271 -3.71 -7.19 -4.88
C LEU A 271 -4.50 -7.52 -3.62
N GLY A 272 -5.44 -8.46 -3.71
CA GLY A 272 -6.51 -8.67 -2.71
C GLY A 272 -6.11 -9.11 -1.29
N THR A 273 -4.84 -9.38 -0.99
CA THR A 273 -4.37 -9.63 0.38
C THR A 273 -3.25 -8.65 0.74
N PRO A 274 -3.55 -7.47 1.34
CA PRO A 274 -2.59 -6.38 1.50
C PRO A 274 -1.30 -6.79 2.21
N ARG A 275 -1.41 -7.62 3.25
CA ARG A 275 -0.23 -8.14 3.98
C ARG A 275 0.70 -8.97 3.09
N ALA A 276 0.16 -9.93 2.35
CA ALA A 276 0.98 -10.78 1.49
C ALA A 276 1.61 -9.94 0.37
N ALA A 277 0.79 -9.09 -0.26
CA ALA A 277 1.16 -8.23 -1.38
C ALA A 277 2.25 -7.21 -1.05
N ALA A 278 2.30 -6.68 0.18
CA ALA A 278 3.34 -5.75 0.64
C ALA A 278 4.53 -6.41 1.34
N GLY A 279 4.39 -7.66 1.79
CA GLY A 279 5.42 -8.40 2.53
C GLY A 279 6.11 -9.48 1.69
N PHE A 280 5.90 -10.73 2.09
CA PHE A 280 6.57 -11.89 1.47
C PHE A 280 6.39 -11.98 -0.04
N TYR A 281 5.21 -11.63 -0.57
CA TYR A 281 5.00 -11.69 -2.02
C TYR A 281 5.69 -10.53 -2.75
N LEU A 282 5.72 -9.32 -2.17
CA LEU A 282 6.50 -8.22 -2.74
C LEU A 282 7.97 -8.63 -2.87
N TRP A 283 8.55 -9.18 -1.80
CA TRP A 283 9.91 -9.72 -1.80
C TRP A 283 10.10 -10.80 -2.87
N ARG A 284 9.22 -11.82 -2.92
CA ARG A 284 9.32 -12.96 -3.82
C ARG A 284 9.09 -12.63 -5.29
N SER A 285 8.19 -11.71 -5.60
CA SER A 285 7.84 -11.32 -6.97
C SER A 285 8.95 -10.53 -7.66
N GLY A 286 9.78 -9.82 -6.90
CA GLY A 286 10.81 -8.95 -7.48
C GLY A 286 10.31 -7.55 -7.84
N ALA A 287 9.02 -7.25 -7.65
CA ALA A 287 8.46 -5.95 -7.97
C ALA A 287 9.07 -4.86 -7.08
N GLU A 288 9.17 -3.64 -7.60
CA GLU A 288 9.86 -2.52 -6.96
C GLU A 288 8.98 -1.71 -6.02
N GLY A 289 7.69 -2.03 -5.92
CA GLY A 289 6.76 -1.39 -5.01
C GLY A 289 5.37 -2.00 -5.06
N MET A 290 4.52 -1.60 -4.13
CA MET A 290 3.12 -2.01 -4.08
C MET A 290 2.23 -0.83 -3.70
N ILE A 291 1.12 -0.64 -4.40
CA ILE A 291 0.16 0.41 -4.08
C ILE A 291 -1.26 -0.15 -4.02
N GLN A 292 -1.98 0.25 -2.96
CA GLN A 292 -3.33 -0.20 -2.66
C GLN A 292 -4.32 0.98 -2.71
N TRP A 293 -5.41 0.77 -3.42
CA TRP A 293 -6.60 1.62 -3.39
C TRP A 293 -7.38 1.33 -2.09
N HIS A 294 -7.77 2.30 -1.24
CA HIS A 294 -7.54 3.75 -1.26
C HIS A 294 -7.65 4.29 0.20
N GLY A 295 -6.92 5.37 0.55
CA GLY A 295 -6.99 6.05 1.86
C GLY A 295 -8.39 6.46 2.35
N ARG A 296 -9.02 7.44 1.69
CA ARG A 296 -10.42 7.89 1.90
C ARG A 296 -11.21 8.32 0.63
N MET A 297 -11.93 7.40 -0.01
CA MET A 297 -12.76 7.64 -1.20
C MET A 297 -14.17 7.10 -0.93
N PRO A 298 -15.01 7.87 -0.22
CA PRO A 298 -16.42 7.53 -0.13
C PRO A 298 -17.11 7.83 -1.46
N THR A 299 -18.09 7.01 -1.83
CA THR A 299 -18.95 7.28 -2.99
C THR A 299 -19.99 8.34 -2.66
N ALA A 300 -20.52 8.31 -1.43
CA ALA A 300 -21.43 9.32 -0.89
C ALA A 300 -21.24 9.44 0.64
N ARG A 301 -22.22 9.08 1.48
CA ARG A 301 -22.05 9.18 2.94
C ARG A 301 -21.18 8.02 3.42
N PRO A 302 -20.05 8.30 4.11
CA PRO A 302 -19.19 7.25 4.63
C PRO A 302 -19.98 6.23 5.48
N PHE A 303 -19.78 4.95 5.17
CA PHE A 303 -20.41 3.79 5.81
C PHE A 303 -21.91 3.61 5.53
N ASP A 304 -22.49 4.35 4.59
CA ASP A 304 -23.81 4.06 4.05
C ASP A 304 -23.66 3.24 2.76
N PRO A 305 -23.88 1.91 2.78
CA PRO A 305 -23.72 1.09 1.59
C PRO A 305 -24.87 1.23 0.59
N THR A 306 -25.85 2.11 0.83
CA THR A 306 -27.08 2.22 0.03
C THR A 306 -27.16 3.46 -0.84
N ASP A 307 -26.24 4.42 -0.67
CA ASP A 307 -26.32 5.73 -1.30
C ASP A 307 -25.28 5.97 -2.42
N GLY A 308 -24.49 4.94 -2.76
CA GLY A 308 -23.47 4.96 -3.80
C GLY A 308 -23.64 3.92 -4.92
N ARG A 309 -23.03 4.17 -6.08
CA ARG A 309 -22.87 3.17 -7.16
C ARG A 309 -21.90 2.05 -6.77
N GLU A 310 -20.92 2.37 -5.92
CA GLU A 310 -19.84 1.50 -5.47
C GLU A 310 -19.69 1.61 -3.96
N GLN A 311 -19.06 0.61 -3.35
CA GLN A 311 -18.71 0.64 -1.93
C GLN A 311 -17.74 1.79 -1.60
N ASP A 312 -17.74 2.23 -0.34
CA ASP A 312 -16.76 3.18 0.15
C ASP A 312 -15.38 2.54 0.36
N PHE A 313 -14.31 3.25 -0.02
CA PHE A 313 -12.93 2.84 0.25
C PHE A 313 -12.31 3.72 1.34
N LEU A 314 -12.30 3.23 2.57
CA LEU A 314 -11.93 4.00 3.77
C LEU A 314 -10.84 3.30 4.60
N LEU A 315 -9.63 3.20 4.07
CA LEU A 315 -8.48 2.67 4.83
C LEU A 315 -8.10 3.55 6.04
N LEU A 316 -8.25 4.87 5.91
CA LEU A 316 -7.96 5.87 6.96
C LEU A 316 -9.22 6.33 7.72
N GLY A 317 -10.35 5.62 7.58
CA GLY A 317 -11.63 6.02 8.15
C GLY A 317 -12.26 7.25 7.49
N ALA A 318 -13.40 7.71 7.99
CA ALA A 318 -14.14 8.83 7.39
C ALA A 318 -13.56 10.21 7.74
N GLN A 319 -12.79 10.33 8.84
CA GLN A 319 -12.32 11.60 9.38
C GLN A 319 -10.80 11.60 9.61
N SER A 320 -10.08 12.58 9.06
CA SER A 320 -8.61 12.63 9.13
C SER A 320 -8.05 12.90 10.53
N CYS A 321 -8.48 13.98 11.19
CA CYS A 321 -7.82 14.43 12.43
C CYS A 321 -8.39 13.85 13.73
N GLN A 322 -9.59 13.27 13.72
CA GLN A 322 -10.15 12.66 14.92
C GLN A 322 -9.57 11.26 15.20
N ARG A 323 -8.92 10.62 14.21
CA ARG A 323 -8.20 9.33 14.31
C ARG A 323 -8.95 8.25 15.11
N ARG A 324 -10.27 8.14 14.90
CA ARG A 324 -11.11 7.15 15.60
C ARG A 324 -11.32 5.89 14.81
N GLU A 325 -11.09 5.91 13.51
CA GLU A 325 -11.46 4.84 12.58
C GLU A 325 -10.26 4.45 11.74
N ILE A 326 -10.09 3.15 11.52
CA ILE A 326 -9.06 2.62 10.65
C ILE A 326 -9.53 1.32 10.00
N GLY A 327 -9.26 1.18 8.70
CA GLY A 327 -9.51 -0.06 7.99
C GLY A 327 -8.52 -1.16 8.42
N LEU A 328 -9.02 -2.37 8.66
CA LEU A 328 -8.20 -3.53 8.98
C LEU A 328 -7.17 -3.81 7.87
N ASP A 329 -7.52 -3.55 6.63
CA ASP A 329 -6.61 -3.70 5.48
C ASP A 329 -5.42 -2.74 5.52
N LEU A 330 -5.55 -1.56 6.15
CA LEU A 330 -4.41 -0.67 6.38
C LEU A 330 -3.44 -1.28 7.41
N LEU A 331 -3.97 -1.93 8.44
CA LEU A 331 -3.15 -2.65 9.42
C LEU A 331 -2.51 -3.90 8.83
N ARG A 332 -3.21 -4.62 7.95
CA ARG A 332 -2.64 -5.74 7.17
C ARG A 332 -1.52 -5.25 6.25
N LEU A 333 -1.70 -4.11 5.59
CA LEU A 333 -0.67 -3.47 4.77
C LEU A 333 0.56 -3.13 5.63
N GLN A 334 0.36 -2.49 6.78
CA GLN A 334 1.42 -2.19 7.75
C GLN A 334 2.14 -3.47 8.21
N GLN A 335 1.41 -4.54 8.48
CA GLN A 335 2.02 -5.84 8.79
C GLN A 335 2.87 -6.33 7.62
N GLY A 336 2.42 -6.23 6.37
CA GLY A 336 3.20 -6.63 5.20
C GLY A 336 4.52 -5.85 5.09
N ILE A 337 4.48 -4.54 5.33
CA ILE A 337 5.68 -3.69 5.36
C ILE A 337 6.66 -4.19 6.44
N GLU A 338 6.16 -4.50 7.64
CA GLU A 338 6.96 -5.06 8.73
C GLU A 338 7.53 -6.45 8.37
N ASP A 339 6.79 -7.31 7.64
CA ASP A 339 7.33 -8.56 7.09
C ASP A 339 8.55 -8.28 6.19
N GLY A 340 8.46 -7.25 5.33
CA GLY A 340 9.55 -6.81 4.46
C GLY A 340 10.79 -6.34 5.23
N ARG A 341 10.62 -5.64 6.37
CA ARG A 341 11.72 -5.21 7.23
C ARG A 341 12.45 -6.39 7.86
N TRP A 342 11.71 -7.38 8.35
CA TRP A 342 12.28 -8.63 8.87
C TRP A 342 13.01 -9.44 7.79
N LEU A 343 12.46 -9.50 6.58
CA LEU A 343 13.11 -10.14 5.43
C LEU A 343 14.41 -9.44 5.05
N ARG A 344 14.43 -8.10 5.06
CA ARG A 344 15.65 -7.32 4.81
C ARG A 344 16.71 -7.56 5.89
N TRP A 345 16.32 -7.56 7.17
CA TRP A 345 17.22 -7.93 8.25
C TRP A 345 17.80 -9.34 8.03
N LEU A 346 16.95 -10.31 7.69
CA LEU A 346 17.37 -11.68 7.44
C LEU A 346 18.37 -11.78 6.29
N ALA A 347 18.13 -11.05 5.20
CA ALA A 347 19.02 -10.99 4.05
C ALA A 347 20.38 -10.37 4.39
N GLN A 348 20.42 -9.36 5.27
CA GLN A 348 21.67 -8.79 5.80
C GLN A 348 22.41 -9.80 6.68
N ALA A 349 21.71 -10.44 7.62
CA ALA A 349 22.29 -11.47 8.49
C ALA A 349 22.85 -12.66 7.69
N ALA A 350 22.16 -13.07 6.62
CA ALA A 350 22.58 -14.17 5.74
C ALA A 350 23.95 -13.97 5.06
N GLN A 351 24.48 -12.74 5.02
CA GLN A 351 25.82 -12.47 4.49
C GLN A 351 26.94 -13.02 5.40
N HIS A 352 26.64 -13.23 6.68
CA HIS A 352 27.64 -13.62 7.70
C HIS A 352 27.20 -14.83 8.54
N GLU A 353 25.90 -15.13 8.58
CA GLU A 353 25.31 -16.18 9.41
C GLU A 353 24.71 -17.31 8.56
N SER A 354 25.28 -18.51 8.65
CA SER A 354 24.83 -19.67 7.85
C SER A 354 23.40 -20.11 8.18
N GLU A 355 22.98 -20.02 9.46
CA GLU A 355 21.59 -20.29 9.85
C GLU A 355 20.61 -19.31 9.21
N ALA A 356 21.01 -18.04 9.06
CA ALA A 356 20.19 -17.01 8.45
C ALA A 356 20.10 -17.21 6.93
N ALA A 357 21.20 -17.58 6.28
CA ALA A 357 21.22 -17.96 4.87
C ALA A 357 20.33 -19.18 4.58
N ALA A 358 20.39 -20.21 5.44
CA ALA A 358 19.54 -21.38 5.33
C ALA A 358 18.05 -21.05 5.48
N LEU A 359 17.70 -20.24 6.49
CA LEU A 359 16.31 -19.79 6.68
C LEU A 359 15.84 -18.96 5.47
N LEU A 360 16.64 -18.00 4.99
CA LEU A 360 16.29 -17.18 3.83
C LEU A 360 16.01 -18.04 2.59
N ALA A 361 16.87 -19.03 2.31
CA ALA A 361 16.68 -19.96 1.20
C ALA A 361 15.39 -20.80 1.36
N GLN A 362 15.11 -21.27 2.58
CA GLN A 362 13.88 -22.00 2.88
C GLN A 362 12.62 -21.13 2.67
N LEU A 363 12.65 -19.88 3.17
CA LEU A 363 11.59 -18.90 2.96
C LEU A 363 11.35 -18.67 1.47
N TRP A 364 12.43 -18.48 0.71
CA TRP A 364 12.35 -18.22 -0.72
C TRP A 364 11.71 -19.36 -1.49
N GLN A 365 12.06 -20.60 -1.15
CA GLN A 365 11.50 -21.80 -1.78
C GLN A 365 10.01 -21.99 -1.47
N ARG A 366 9.58 -21.69 -0.23
CA ARG A 366 8.18 -21.89 0.19
C ARG A 366 7.25 -20.75 -0.18
N THR A 367 7.77 -19.53 -0.33
CA THR A 367 6.94 -18.39 -0.76
C THR A 367 6.58 -18.58 -2.24
N PRO A 368 5.28 -18.66 -2.58
CA PRO A 368 4.87 -18.90 -3.95
C PRO A 368 5.34 -17.81 -4.91
N SER A 369 5.80 -18.21 -6.10
CA SER A 369 6.16 -17.27 -7.18
C SER A 369 4.95 -16.79 -7.98
N ARG A 370 3.79 -17.43 -7.81
CA ARG A 370 2.54 -17.09 -8.48
C ARG A 370 1.59 -16.40 -7.50
N TRP A 371 0.95 -15.32 -7.94
CA TRP A 371 0.12 -14.50 -7.05
C TRP A 371 -1.08 -15.29 -6.53
N VAL A 372 -1.74 -16.05 -7.39
CA VAL A 372 -2.93 -16.84 -7.00
C VAL A 372 -2.64 -17.81 -5.85
N GLU A 373 -1.44 -18.39 -5.82
CA GLU A 373 -1.01 -19.30 -4.77
C GLU A 373 -0.66 -18.57 -3.48
N ALA A 374 -0.04 -17.38 -3.58
CA ALA A 374 0.24 -16.52 -2.44
C ALA A 374 -1.05 -15.96 -1.82
N ALA A 375 -2.00 -15.50 -2.65
CA ALA A 375 -3.30 -15.00 -2.23
C ALA A 375 -4.15 -16.06 -1.51
N ALA A 376 -4.01 -17.32 -1.91
CA ALA A 376 -4.69 -18.44 -1.26
C ALA A 376 -4.07 -18.86 0.09
N ARG A 377 -2.90 -18.32 0.48
CA ARG A 377 -2.28 -18.66 1.76
C ARG A 377 -3.05 -18.00 2.91
N PRO A 378 -3.33 -18.74 3.98
CA PRO A 378 -3.92 -18.18 5.18
C PRO A 378 -2.93 -17.21 5.86
N GLU A 379 -3.43 -16.13 6.46
CA GLU A 379 -2.59 -15.12 7.12
C GLU A 379 -1.66 -15.72 8.19
N GLN A 380 -2.11 -16.77 8.89
CA GLN A 380 -1.30 -17.46 9.90
C GLN A 380 -0.03 -18.08 9.35
N GLN A 381 0.04 -18.33 8.03
CA GLN A 381 1.29 -18.77 7.41
C GLN A 381 2.33 -17.65 7.43
N TRP A 382 1.95 -16.43 7.07
CA TRP A 382 2.85 -15.26 7.11
C TRP A 382 3.30 -14.94 8.54
N ASP A 383 2.43 -15.16 9.55
CA ASP A 383 2.81 -15.05 10.96
C ASP A 383 3.90 -16.05 11.35
N ARG A 384 3.73 -17.32 10.99
CA ARG A 384 4.74 -18.36 11.27
C ARG A 384 6.06 -18.02 10.59
N ASP A 385 5.99 -17.47 9.38
CA ASP A 385 7.17 -17.10 8.61
C ASP A 385 7.94 -15.95 9.28
N ARG A 386 7.26 -14.86 9.65
CA ARG A 386 7.87 -13.77 10.42
C ARG A 386 8.42 -14.28 11.76
N LEU A 387 7.66 -15.10 12.49
CA LEU A 387 8.08 -15.62 13.79
C LEU A 387 9.33 -16.49 13.70
N ALA A 388 9.55 -17.22 12.59
CA ALA A 388 10.79 -17.96 12.38
C ALA A 388 11.99 -17.00 12.31
N ILE A 389 11.84 -15.88 11.60
CA ILE A 389 12.87 -14.82 11.52
C ILE A 389 13.13 -14.21 12.90
N ILE A 390 12.07 -13.81 13.61
CA ILE A 390 12.18 -13.22 14.95
C ILE A 390 12.87 -14.18 15.93
N ARG A 391 12.53 -15.47 15.90
CA ARG A 391 13.17 -16.48 16.77
C ARG A 391 14.65 -16.66 16.44
N LEU A 392 15.02 -16.64 15.17
CA LEU A 392 16.42 -16.66 14.77
C LEU A 392 17.14 -15.41 15.28
N ALA A 393 16.58 -14.22 15.04
CA ALA A 393 17.13 -12.95 15.53
C ALA A 393 17.34 -12.98 17.04
N ALA A 394 16.35 -13.46 17.81
CA ALA A 394 16.45 -13.59 19.24
C ALA A 394 17.59 -14.53 19.65
N ARG A 395 17.76 -15.68 19.00
CA ARG A 395 18.87 -16.62 19.31
C ARG A 395 20.24 -16.01 19.03
N LEU A 396 20.41 -15.37 17.86
CA LEU A 396 21.67 -14.74 17.47
C LEU A 396 22.09 -13.63 18.44
N HIS A 397 21.11 -12.86 18.97
CA HIS A 397 21.38 -11.79 19.93
C HIS A 397 21.37 -12.23 21.41
N SER A 398 20.99 -13.47 21.70
CA SER A 398 21.05 -14.06 23.06
C SER A 398 22.32 -14.87 23.29
N ALA A 399 23.07 -15.22 22.24
CA ALA A 399 24.32 -15.94 22.38
C ALA A 399 25.40 -14.99 22.91
N PRO A 400 26.16 -15.34 23.98
CA PRO A 400 27.35 -14.58 24.33
C PRO A 400 28.30 -14.63 23.13
N VAL A 401 28.78 -13.47 22.70
CA VAL A 401 29.88 -13.35 21.73
C VAL A 401 31.00 -14.26 22.22
N ARG A 402 31.29 -15.32 21.47
CA ARG A 402 32.35 -16.28 21.80
C ARG A 402 33.72 -15.67 21.60
#